data_AF-A0A7X7UJ40-F1
#
_entry.id   AF-A0A7X7UJ40-F1
#
_cell.length_a   1.000
_cell.length_b   1.000
_cell.length_c   1.000
_cell.angle_alpha   90.00
_cell.angle_beta   90.00
_cell.angle_gamma   90.00
#
_symmetry.space_group_name_H-M   'P 1'
#
loop_
_entity.id
_entity.type
_entity.pdbx_description
1 polymer ?
#
loop_
_entity_poly.entity_id
_entity_poly.type
_entity_poly.pdbx_seq_one_letter_code
_entity_poly.pdbx_strand_id
1 'polypeptide(L)'
;MKRLFSNHFLRGALFLLTLFSLHAPAQPSYVNRVYPYYYYYSQIKVYDSVYIIARSQRLLKLNFAGDTLRTRPVPFPRPFNHAFKIYKTLDNNILCVGMSYNFNNNMVPFIAKINLNLDTLWVRYYDDKIIASGTYFASTTYSDTVIITYLRTDDSLKVLTLDTLGNIIDYRVHPKPS
;
A
#
# COMPACT_ATOMS: atom_id res chain seq x y z
N MET A 1 23.62 79.19 -2.65
CA MET A 1 23.72 78.16 -3.71
C MET A 1 24.69 77.08 -3.23
N LYS A 2 24.21 75.82 -3.07
CA LYS A 2 24.90 74.51 -2.92
C LYS A 2 26.01 74.37 -1.85
N ARG A 3 25.70 73.84 -0.66
CA ARG A 3 25.73 72.41 -0.19
C ARG A 3 27.14 71.87 0.15
N LEU A 4 27.44 71.88 1.45
CA LEU A 4 28.38 70.98 2.15
C LEU A 4 27.80 69.56 2.16
N PHE A 5 28.59 68.55 1.80
CA PHE A 5 28.32 67.15 2.15
C PHE A 5 29.49 66.64 2.97
N SER A 6 29.22 66.42 4.26
CA SER A 6 30.11 65.76 5.21
C SER A 6 29.94 64.25 5.11
N ASN A 7 31.08 63.55 5.08
CA ASN A 7 31.19 62.10 5.15
C ASN A 7 30.87 61.61 6.56
N HIS A 8 29.59 61.38 6.87
CA HIS A 8 29.17 60.55 8.00
C HIS A 8 27.99 59.67 7.58
N PHE A 9 28.26 58.68 6.75
CA PHE A 9 27.29 57.66 6.35
C PHE A 9 27.79 56.27 6.76
N LEU A 10 27.96 56.04 8.06
CA LEU A 10 28.26 54.72 8.62
C LEU A 10 28.00 54.66 10.14
N ARG A 11 26.85 55.18 10.59
CA ARG A 11 26.32 54.95 11.94
C ARG A 11 24.80 54.95 11.89
N GLY A 12 24.20 53.81 11.53
CA GLY A 12 22.75 53.73 11.42
C GLY A 12 22.23 52.40 10.90
N ALA A 13 22.71 51.28 11.45
CA ALA A 13 22.08 49.98 11.24
C ALA A 13 22.36 49.08 12.45
N LEU A 14 22.06 49.58 13.65
CA LEU A 14 22.10 48.79 14.87
C LEU A 14 20.69 48.23 15.12
N PHE A 15 20.52 46.96 14.77
CA PHE A 15 19.60 45.99 15.37
C PHE A 15 18.19 46.48 15.73
N LEU A 16 17.28 46.46 14.76
CA LEU A 16 15.91 46.04 15.01
C LEU A 16 15.74 44.61 14.50
N LEU A 17 16.25 43.64 15.25
CA LEU A 17 15.67 42.30 15.26
C LEU A 17 14.34 42.43 15.99
N THR A 18 13.29 42.82 15.25
CA THR A 18 11.93 42.62 15.72
C THR A 18 11.80 41.17 16.12
N LEU A 19 11.38 40.99 17.37
CA LEU A 19 11.03 39.74 18.03
C LEU A 19 10.00 38.98 17.19
N PHE A 20 10.44 38.31 16.12
CA PHE A 20 9.71 37.16 15.61
C PHE A 20 9.98 36.07 16.63
N SER A 21 9.11 35.99 17.64
CA SER A 21 8.97 34.75 18.38
C SER A 21 8.76 33.67 17.32
N LEU A 22 9.76 32.81 17.11
CA LEU A 22 9.59 31.57 16.39
C LEU A 22 8.55 30.78 17.18
N HIS A 23 7.28 30.97 16.83
CA HIS A 23 6.22 30.06 17.24
C HIS A 23 6.54 28.76 16.51
N ALA A 24 7.32 27.90 17.16
CA ALA A 24 7.28 26.49 16.81
C ALA A 24 5.80 26.11 16.97
N PRO A 25 5.08 25.71 15.89
CA PRO A 25 3.76 25.17 16.09
C PRO A 25 3.90 24.07 17.13
N ALA A 26 3.04 24.10 18.15
CA ALA A 26 3.05 23.09 19.20
C ALA A 26 3.24 21.73 18.56
N GLN A 27 4.20 20.95 19.08
CA GLN A 27 4.52 19.62 18.58
C GLN A 27 3.19 18.89 18.34
N PRO A 28 2.92 18.36 17.12
CA PRO A 28 1.61 17.81 16.82
C PRO A 28 1.24 16.79 17.89
N SER A 29 0.02 16.88 18.41
CA SER A 29 -0.47 15.93 19.39
C SER A 29 -0.49 14.55 18.73
N TYR A 30 0.52 13.74 19.04
CA TYR A 30 0.58 12.37 18.54
C TYR A 30 -0.53 11.58 19.22
N VAL A 31 -1.55 11.21 18.44
CA VAL A 31 -2.56 10.26 18.91
C VAL A 31 -1.93 8.88 18.87
N ASN A 32 -1.58 8.34 20.04
CA ASN A 32 -1.20 6.93 20.19
C ASN A 32 -2.46 6.09 20.40
N ARG A 33 -2.70 5.12 19.52
CA ARG A 33 -3.78 4.13 19.65
C ARG A 33 -3.19 2.73 19.68
N VAL A 34 -3.65 1.92 20.63
CA VAL A 34 -3.34 0.50 20.70
C VAL A 34 -4.53 -0.27 20.17
N TYR A 35 -4.32 -1.09 19.13
CA TYR A 35 -5.34 -1.99 18.61
C TYR A 35 -5.06 -3.38 19.19
N PRO A 36 -5.97 -3.97 19.99
CA PRO A 36 -5.73 -5.17 20.82
C PRO A 36 -5.62 -6.48 20.02
N TYR A 37 -5.39 -6.42 18.72
CA TYR A 37 -5.15 -7.60 17.91
C TYR A 37 -3.65 -7.92 17.92
N TYR A 38 -3.28 -9.13 18.37
CA TYR A 38 -1.91 -9.68 18.58
C TYR A 38 -1.02 -9.80 17.32
N TYR A 39 -1.14 -8.87 16.39
CA TYR A 39 -1.11 -9.20 14.99
C TYR A 39 -0.50 -8.05 14.19
N TYR A 40 0.76 -8.21 13.80
CA TYR A 40 1.53 -7.26 12.98
C TYR A 40 0.77 -6.87 11.71
N TYR A 41 0.38 -5.59 11.61
CA TYR A 41 -0.17 -5.03 10.37
C TYR A 41 0.96 -4.81 9.38
N SER A 42 0.82 -5.34 8.16
CA SER A 42 1.90 -5.33 7.18
C SER A 42 1.84 -4.14 6.23
N GLN A 43 0.66 -3.53 6.04
CA GLN A 43 0.45 -2.46 5.07
C GLN A 43 -0.66 -1.50 5.50
N ILE A 44 -0.44 -0.21 5.25
CA ILE A 44 -1.42 0.87 5.43
C ILE A 44 -1.58 1.58 4.09
N LYS A 45 -2.82 1.86 3.69
CA LYS A 45 -3.17 2.67 2.52
C LYS A 45 -4.09 3.81 2.93
N VAL A 46 -3.76 5.00 2.45
CA VAL A 46 -4.52 6.22 2.69
C VAL A 46 -5.55 6.39 1.58
N TYR A 47 -6.79 6.63 1.98
CA TYR A 47 -7.91 7.03 1.13
C TYR A 47 -8.39 8.39 1.61
N ASP A 48 -9.35 8.98 0.89
CA ASP A 48 -9.71 10.40 1.05
C ASP A 48 -10.21 10.75 2.46
N SER A 49 -10.79 9.79 3.19
CA SER A 49 -11.33 9.99 4.54
C SER A 49 -10.93 8.92 5.55
N VAL A 50 -10.15 7.91 5.14
CA VAL A 50 -9.88 6.72 5.96
C VAL A 50 -8.50 6.13 5.71
N TYR A 51 -8.03 5.35 6.67
CA TYR A 51 -6.96 4.38 6.46
C TYR A 51 -7.54 2.99 6.25
N ILE A 52 -6.98 2.27 5.27
CA ILE A 52 -7.18 0.83 5.12
C ILE A 52 -5.90 0.12 5.53
N ILE A 53 -6.00 -0.75 6.50
CA ILE A 53 -4.89 -1.54 7.01
C ILE A 53 -5.15 -3.01 6.68
N ALA A 54 -4.16 -3.67 6.09
CA ALA A 54 -4.24 -5.07 5.73
C ALA A 54 -3.30 -5.93 6.57
N ARG A 55 -3.80 -7.13 6.91
CA ARG A 55 -2.99 -8.22 7.45
C ARG A 55 -3.60 -9.56 7.09
N SER A 56 -2.81 -10.43 6.46
CA SER A 56 -3.23 -11.80 6.10
C SER A 56 -4.62 -11.73 5.45
N GLN A 57 -5.63 -12.39 6.00
CA GLN A 57 -7.01 -12.45 5.51
C GLN A 57 -7.96 -11.37 6.06
N ARG A 58 -7.48 -10.30 6.69
CA ARG A 58 -8.32 -9.26 7.33
C ARG A 58 -8.00 -7.86 6.83
N LEU A 59 -9.06 -7.05 6.75
CA LEU A 59 -8.99 -5.61 6.53
C LEU A 59 -9.56 -4.85 7.73
N LEU A 60 -8.90 -3.76 8.07
CA LEU A 60 -9.28 -2.80 9.10
C LEU A 60 -9.43 -1.43 8.43
N LYS A 61 -10.54 -0.75 8.71
CA LYS A 61 -10.85 0.60 8.25
C LYS A 61 -10.85 1.54 9.46
N LEU A 62 -10.04 2.59 9.40
CA LEU A 62 -9.91 3.59 10.46
C LEU A 62 -10.26 4.98 9.92
N ASN A 63 -10.77 5.86 10.78
CA ASN A 63 -10.77 7.30 10.48
C ASN A 63 -9.36 7.90 10.70
N PHE A 64 -9.18 9.18 10.39
CA PHE A 64 -7.90 9.87 10.60
C PHE A 64 -7.55 10.14 12.07
N ALA A 65 -8.51 10.04 12.99
CA ALA A 65 -8.25 10.04 14.44
C ALA A 65 -7.78 8.67 14.96
N GLY A 66 -7.71 7.64 14.09
CA GLY A 66 -7.35 6.28 14.44
C GLY A 66 -8.50 5.47 15.04
N ASP A 67 -9.73 5.95 15.07
CA ASP A 67 -10.85 5.16 15.58
C ASP A 67 -11.21 4.07 14.56
N THR A 68 -11.51 2.88 15.07
CA THR A 68 -11.93 1.75 14.22
C THR A 68 -13.34 1.95 13.72
N LEU A 69 -13.48 2.08 12.40
CA LEU A 69 -14.77 2.17 11.73
C LEU A 69 -15.31 0.77 11.37
N ARG A 70 -14.43 -0.13 10.90
CA ARG A 70 -14.81 -1.50 10.53
C ARG A 70 -13.62 -2.45 10.58
N THR A 71 -13.86 -3.68 11.03
CA THR A 71 -12.91 -4.80 10.91
C THR A 71 -13.63 -5.99 10.29
N ARG A 72 -13.05 -6.63 9.28
CA ARG A 72 -13.65 -7.83 8.67
C ARG A 72 -12.61 -8.81 8.12
N PRO A 73 -12.79 -10.14 8.31
CA PRO A 73 -12.15 -11.11 7.44
C PRO A 73 -12.67 -10.94 6.01
N VAL A 74 -11.78 -10.99 5.04
CA VAL A 74 -12.18 -10.92 3.64
C VAL A 74 -12.74 -12.29 3.25
N PRO A 75 -14.02 -12.39 2.86
CA PRO A 75 -14.67 -13.67 2.58
C PRO A 75 -14.29 -14.16 1.19
N PHE A 76 -13.02 -14.53 1.00
CA PHE A 76 -12.61 -15.12 -0.27
C PHE A 76 -13.22 -16.52 -0.44
N PRO A 77 -13.64 -16.92 -1.66
CA PRO A 77 -14.38 -18.15 -1.88
C PRO A 77 -13.67 -19.47 -1.52
N ARG A 78 -12.34 -19.48 -1.36
CA ARG A 78 -11.59 -20.71 -1.10
C ARG A 78 -11.41 -20.93 0.40
N PRO A 79 -11.45 -22.18 0.88
CA PRO A 79 -11.45 -22.51 2.31
C PRO A 79 -10.08 -22.28 2.99
N PHE A 80 -9.02 -22.12 2.20
CA PHE A 80 -7.66 -21.98 2.69
C PHE A 80 -7.26 -20.52 2.88
N ASN A 81 -6.19 -20.30 3.64
CA ASN A 81 -5.67 -18.97 3.93
C ASN A 81 -5.21 -18.23 2.67
N HIS A 82 -5.45 -16.92 2.65
CA HIS A 82 -4.96 -16.00 1.64
C HIS A 82 -3.87 -15.11 2.24
N ALA A 83 -2.73 -15.03 1.55
CA ALA A 83 -1.68 -14.08 1.85
C ALA A 83 -1.67 -13.01 0.75
N PHE A 84 -1.96 -11.75 1.07
CA PHE A 84 -2.04 -10.70 0.06
C PHE A 84 -1.44 -9.37 0.52
N LYS A 85 -1.10 -8.56 -0.49
CA LYS A 85 -0.82 -7.13 -0.38
C LYS A 85 -2.01 -6.34 -0.91
N ILE A 86 -2.21 -5.13 -0.39
CA ILE A 86 -3.24 -4.19 -0.85
C ILE A 86 -2.66 -3.05 -1.67
N TYR A 87 -3.42 -2.64 -2.68
CA TYR A 87 -3.14 -1.49 -3.54
C TYR A 87 -4.42 -0.67 -3.72
N LYS A 88 -4.25 0.65 -3.92
CA LYS A 88 -5.35 1.56 -4.25
C LYS A 88 -5.51 1.55 -5.77
N THR A 89 -6.74 1.31 -6.25
CA THR A 89 -7.05 1.45 -7.67
C THR A 89 -7.49 2.88 -8.02
N LEU A 90 -7.49 3.21 -9.31
CA LEU A 90 -7.89 4.54 -9.80
C LEU A 90 -9.35 4.89 -9.44
N ASP A 91 -10.22 3.89 -9.39
CA ASP A 91 -11.62 4.02 -8.97
C ASP A 91 -11.80 3.95 -7.43
N ASN A 92 -10.75 4.26 -6.67
CA ASN A 92 -10.75 4.36 -5.21
C ASN A 92 -11.13 3.06 -4.47
N ASN A 93 -11.00 1.91 -5.13
CA ASN A 93 -11.22 0.60 -4.54
C ASN A 93 -9.91 0.01 -3.98
N ILE A 94 -10.03 -1.13 -3.31
CA ILE A 94 -8.93 -1.89 -2.73
C ILE A 94 -8.66 -3.09 -3.65
N LEU A 95 -7.43 -3.21 -4.14
CA LEU A 95 -6.95 -4.37 -4.86
C LEU A 95 -6.12 -5.25 -3.94
N CYS A 96 -6.58 -6.47 -3.69
CA CYS A 96 -5.81 -7.50 -3.00
C CYS A 96 -5.07 -8.33 -4.04
N VAL A 97 -3.75 -8.43 -3.93
CA VAL A 97 -2.91 -9.22 -4.82
C VAL A 97 -2.06 -10.16 -3.98
N GLY A 98 -2.16 -11.46 -4.23
CA GLY A 98 -1.58 -12.43 -3.33
C GLY A 98 -1.59 -13.87 -3.83
N MET A 99 -1.41 -14.77 -2.86
CA MET A 99 -1.40 -16.20 -3.04
C MET A 99 -2.49 -16.88 -2.19
N SER A 100 -3.10 -17.92 -2.73
CA SER A 100 -4.12 -18.75 -2.10
C SER A 100 -3.84 -20.21 -2.40
N TYR A 101 -4.21 -21.13 -1.51
CA TYR A 101 -4.26 -22.54 -1.89
C TYR A 101 -5.51 -22.81 -2.76
N ASN A 102 -5.36 -23.65 -3.76
CA ASN A 102 -6.48 -24.24 -4.51
C ASN A 102 -6.98 -25.52 -3.82
N PHE A 103 -8.02 -26.16 -4.37
CA PHE A 103 -8.61 -27.38 -3.80
C PHE A 103 -7.66 -28.58 -3.74
N ASN A 104 -6.56 -28.55 -4.51
CA ASN A 104 -5.53 -29.58 -4.53
C ASN A 104 -4.35 -29.24 -3.62
N ASN A 105 -4.50 -28.26 -2.71
CA ASN A 105 -3.44 -27.79 -1.82
C ASN A 105 -2.20 -27.23 -2.54
N ASN A 106 -2.36 -26.75 -3.78
CA ASN A 106 -1.30 -26.02 -4.48
C ASN A 106 -1.48 -24.52 -4.25
N MET A 107 -0.39 -23.82 -3.94
CA MET A 107 -0.40 -22.37 -3.85
C MET A 107 -0.49 -21.78 -5.27
N VAL A 108 -1.42 -20.85 -5.48
CA VAL A 108 -1.68 -20.20 -6.77
C VAL A 108 -1.85 -18.70 -6.60
N PRO A 109 -1.51 -17.89 -7.62
CA PRO A 109 -1.78 -16.47 -7.61
C PRO A 109 -3.28 -16.17 -7.61
N PHE A 110 -3.66 -15.12 -6.91
CA PHE A 110 -5.00 -14.57 -6.96
C PHE A 110 -4.98 -13.04 -6.89
N ILE A 111 -6.07 -12.46 -7.37
CA ILE A 111 -6.37 -11.05 -7.28
C ILE A 111 -7.84 -10.90 -6.88
N ALA A 112 -8.13 -9.92 -6.05
CA ALA A 112 -9.49 -9.57 -5.69
C ALA A 112 -9.65 -8.05 -5.64
N LYS A 113 -10.86 -7.59 -5.91
CA LYS A 113 -11.24 -6.20 -5.74
C LYS A 113 -12.30 -6.08 -4.67
N ILE A 114 -12.11 -5.12 -3.79
CA ILE A 114 -12.95 -4.88 -2.62
C ILE A 114 -13.27 -3.39 -2.62
N ASN A 115 -14.53 -3.05 -2.32
CA ASN A 115 -14.92 -1.64 -2.17
C ASN A 115 -14.44 -1.06 -0.83
N LEU A 116 -14.59 0.25 -0.65
CA LEU A 116 -14.26 0.93 0.61
C LEU A 116 -15.17 0.57 1.79
N ASN A 117 -16.29 -0.11 1.54
CA ASN A 117 -17.09 -0.71 2.61
C ASN A 117 -16.51 -2.04 3.08
N LEU A 118 -15.44 -2.57 2.47
CA LEU A 118 -14.88 -3.90 2.73
C LEU A 118 -15.75 -5.06 2.20
N ASP A 119 -16.55 -4.80 1.17
CA ASP A 119 -17.29 -5.84 0.45
C ASP A 119 -16.52 -6.27 -0.80
N THR A 120 -16.42 -7.58 -1.00
CA THR A 120 -15.77 -8.17 -2.17
C THR A 120 -16.60 -7.90 -3.42
N LEU A 121 -16.01 -7.23 -4.41
CA LEU A 121 -16.60 -7.02 -5.74
C LEU A 121 -16.36 -8.23 -6.64
N TRP A 122 -15.13 -8.75 -6.65
CA TRP A 122 -14.78 -9.95 -7.38
C TRP A 122 -13.48 -10.58 -6.87
N VAL A 123 -13.26 -11.85 -7.22
CA VAL A 123 -12.03 -12.61 -6.95
C VAL A 123 -11.68 -13.43 -8.20
N ARG A 124 -10.41 -13.47 -8.56
CA ARG A 124 -9.86 -14.29 -9.65
C ARG A 124 -8.66 -15.09 -9.16
N TYR A 125 -8.59 -16.34 -9.58
CA TYR A 125 -7.52 -17.27 -9.28
C TYR A 125 -6.84 -17.71 -10.58
N TYR A 126 -5.53 -17.95 -10.53
CA TYR A 126 -4.74 -18.36 -11.70
C TYR A 126 -4.14 -19.75 -11.46
N ASP A 127 -5.00 -20.77 -11.56
CA ASP A 127 -4.70 -22.15 -11.15
C ASP A 127 -3.73 -22.91 -12.06
N ASP A 128 -3.52 -22.43 -13.29
CA ASP A 128 -2.58 -22.99 -14.27
C ASP A 128 -1.10 -22.79 -13.88
N LYS A 129 -0.84 -22.21 -12.70
CA LYS A 129 0.48 -21.68 -12.33
C LYS A 129 0.86 -22.12 -10.91
N ILE A 130 1.21 -23.39 -10.79
CA ILE A 130 1.64 -24.02 -9.55
C ILE A 130 3.00 -23.43 -9.12
N ILE A 131 3.11 -23.12 -7.84
CA ILE A 131 4.26 -22.46 -7.21
C ILE A 131 5.11 -23.49 -6.46
N ALA A 132 6.43 -23.28 -6.40
CA ALA A 132 7.31 -24.02 -5.49
C ALA A 132 6.80 -23.95 -4.04
N SER A 133 7.01 -25.02 -3.27
CA SER A 133 6.92 -24.94 -1.82
C SER A 133 7.93 -23.90 -1.30
N GLY A 134 7.49 -22.99 -0.42
CA GLY A 134 8.34 -21.90 0.09
C GLY A 134 8.01 -20.50 -0.44
N THR A 135 6.72 -20.13 -0.47
CA THR A 135 6.12 -18.81 -0.15
C THR A 135 6.82 -17.47 -0.52
N TYR A 136 7.68 -17.39 -1.53
CA TYR A 136 8.20 -16.10 -1.99
C TYR A 136 7.39 -15.58 -3.18
N PHE A 137 6.56 -14.56 -2.92
CA PHE A 137 5.97 -13.75 -3.97
C PHE A 137 6.26 -12.27 -3.74
N ALA A 138 6.45 -11.55 -4.84
CA ALA A 138 6.37 -10.10 -4.84
C ALA A 138 5.21 -9.67 -5.74
N SER A 139 4.66 -8.50 -5.44
CA SER A 139 3.71 -7.87 -6.33
C SER A 139 3.89 -6.37 -6.26
N THR A 140 3.44 -5.69 -7.31
CA THR A 140 3.32 -4.25 -7.36
C THR A 140 2.22 -3.87 -8.34
N THR A 141 1.81 -2.60 -8.31
CA THR A 141 0.88 -2.02 -9.25
C THR A 141 1.42 -0.70 -9.75
N TYR A 142 1.26 -0.44 -11.04
CA TYR A 142 1.54 0.87 -11.64
C TYR A 142 0.44 1.19 -12.65
N SER A 143 -0.25 2.31 -12.45
CA SER A 143 -1.42 2.68 -13.26
C SER A 143 -2.48 1.56 -13.26
N ASP A 144 -2.79 1.03 -14.43
CA ASP A 144 -3.75 -0.03 -14.73
C ASP A 144 -3.12 -1.43 -14.73
N THR A 145 -1.83 -1.55 -14.43
CA THR A 145 -1.07 -2.80 -14.50
C THR A 145 -0.74 -3.34 -13.11
N VAL A 146 -0.89 -4.65 -12.96
CA VAL A 146 -0.51 -5.44 -11.79
C VAL A 146 0.58 -6.41 -12.20
N ILE A 147 1.67 -6.44 -11.45
CA ILE A 147 2.74 -7.42 -11.65
C ILE A 147 2.80 -8.31 -10.42
N ILE A 148 2.83 -9.62 -10.64
CA ILE A 148 3.02 -10.64 -9.62
C ILE A 148 4.23 -11.47 -10.04
N THR A 149 5.18 -11.65 -9.13
CA THR A 149 6.31 -12.54 -9.33
C THR A 149 6.35 -13.63 -8.26
N TYR A 150 6.75 -14.84 -8.65
CA TYR A 150 6.87 -15.97 -7.73
C TYR A 150 7.79 -17.04 -8.31
N LEU A 151 8.42 -17.81 -7.42
CA LEU A 151 9.25 -18.95 -7.78
C LEU A 151 8.40 -20.19 -8.03
N ARG A 152 8.69 -20.90 -9.12
CA ARG A 152 8.08 -22.19 -9.45
C ARG A 152 8.88 -23.33 -8.85
N THR A 153 8.29 -24.53 -8.85
CA THR A 153 8.90 -25.79 -8.35
C THR A 153 10.23 -26.14 -9.01
N ASP A 154 10.50 -25.61 -10.19
CA ASP A 154 11.73 -25.77 -10.97
C ASP A 154 12.73 -24.61 -10.76
N ASP A 155 12.58 -23.86 -9.66
CA ASP A 155 13.34 -22.64 -9.31
C ASP A 155 13.24 -21.50 -10.35
N SER A 156 12.38 -21.63 -11.35
CA SER A 156 12.17 -20.56 -12.33
C SER A 156 11.31 -19.43 -11.74
N LEU A 157 11.72 -18.19 -11.99
CA LEU A 157 10.95 -17.00 -11.64
C LEU A 157 9.86 -16.78 -12.68
N LYS A 158 8.61 -16.86 -12.26
CA LYS A 158 7.46 -16.47 -13.08
C LYS A 158 7.13 -15.00 -12.83
N VAL A 159 6.92 -14.26 -13.91
CA VAL A 159 6.39 -12.90 -13.91
C VAL A 159 5.01 -12.96 -14.57
N LEU A 160 3.97 -12.59 -13.84
CA LEU A 160 2.60 -12.52 -14.31
C LEU A 160 2.17 -11.05 -14.35
N THR A 161 1.79 -10.59 -15.53
CA THR A 161 1.32 -9.23 -15.77
C THR A 161 -0.18 -9.27 -16.03
N LEU A 162 -0.93 -8.47 -15.28
CA LEU A 162 -2.39 -8.40 -15.35
C LEU A 162 -2.81 -6.93 -15.48
N ASP A 163 -4.03 -6.70 -15.95
CA ASP A 163 -4.69 -5.41 -15.74
C ASP A 163 -5.32 -5.34 -14.32
N THR A 164 -5.81 -4.17 -13.93
CA THR A 164 -6.51 -3.97 -12.64
C THR A 164 -7.89 -4.64 -12.56
N LEU A 165 -8.40 -5.20 -13.66
CA LEU A 165 -9.61 -6.04 -13.69
C LEU A 165 -9.26 -7.53 -13.52
N GLY A 166 -7.97 -7.87 -13.48
CA GLY A 166 -7.44 -9.21 -13.36
C GLY A 166 -7.43 -10.01 -14.67
N ASN A 167 -7.47 -9.36 -15.82
CA ASN A 167 -7.22 -10.02 -17.10
C ASN A 167 -5.70 -10.18 -17.30
N ILE A 168 -5.29 -11.29 -17.88
CA ILE A 168 -3.86 -11.55 -18.16
C ILE A 168 -3.44 -10.69 -19.36
N ILE A 169 -2.40 -9.89 -19.18
CA ILE A 169 -1.74 -9.14 -20.25
C ILE A 169 -0.57 -9.95 -20.82
N ASP A 170 0.29 -10.47 -19.94
CA ASP A 170 1.49 -11.23 -20.32
C ASP A 170 1.92 -12.19 -19.18
N TYR A 171 2.72 -13.19 -19.50
CA TYR A 171 3.49 -13.93 -18.51
C TYR A 171 4.85 -14.38 -19.06
N ARG A 172 5.85 -14.43 -18.18
CA ARG A 172 7.22 -14.84 -18.52
C ARG A 172 7.78 -15.78 -17.47
N VAL A 173 8.71 -16.63 -17.87
CA VAL A 173 9.43 -17.55 -17.00
C VAL A 173 10.93 -17.33 -17.20
N HIS A 174 11.66 -17.22 -16.09
CA HIS A 174 13.09 -16.96 -16.07
C HIS A 174 13.85 -18.02 -15.26
N PRO A 175 15.01 -18.51 -15.72
CA PRO A 175 15.60 -18.23 -17.04
C PRO A 175 14.68 -18.73 -18.16
N LYS A 176 14.81 -18.14 -19.36
CA LYS A 176 14.10 -18.64 -20.52
C LYS A 176 14.56 -20.08 -20.77
N PRO A 177 13.64 -21.04 -21.05
CA PRO A 177 14.05 -22.37 -21.49
C PRO A 177 14.99 -22.24 -22.68
N SER A 178 16.09 -22.99 -22.63
CA SER A 178 17.05 -23.14 -23.75
C SER A 178 16.40 -23.76 -24.96
#